data_AF-A0A251T2B2-F1
#
_entry.id   AF-A0A251T2B2-F1
#
_cell.length_a   1.000
_cell.length_b   1.000
_cell.length_c   1.000
_cell.angle_alpha   90.00
_cell.angle_beta   90.00
_cell.angle_gamma   90.00
#
_symmetry.space_group_name_H-M   'P 1'
#
loop_
_entity.id
_entity.type
_entity.pdbx_description
1 polymer ?
#
loop_
_entity_poly.entity_id
_entity_poly.type
_entity_poly.pdbx_seq_one_letter_code
_entity_poly.pdbx_strand_id
1 'polypeptide(L)' 'MSEFAPICIYLVIIPVVSLNPLGVPFPFASNSLTYPEKLPAYEYGSDPFGEARSCFDIRFYLVSILLIIPNSKVIFSFP' A
#
# COMPACT_ATOMS: atom_id res chain seq x y z
N MET A 1 26.48 -18.14 0.85
CA MET A 1 25.23 -18.53 0.14
C MET A 1 24.27 -19.33 1.02
N SER A 2 24.75 -20.29 1.84
CA SER A 2 23.88 -21.06 2.76
C SER A 2 23.13 -20.19 3.79
N GLU A 3 23.69 -19.05 4.20
CA GLU A 3 23.09 -18.09 5.13
C GLU A 3 21.88 -17.32 4.57
N PHE A 4 21.65 -17.34 3.25
CA PHE A 4 20.48 -16.70 2.63
C PHE A 4 19.24 -17.61 2.60
N ALA A 5 19.41 -18.92 2.80
CA ALA A 5 18.30 -19.86 2.91
C ALA A 5 17.23 -19.42 3.95
N PRO A 6 17.57 -19.02 5.19
CA PRO A 6 16.57 -18.53 6.14
C PRO A 6 15.87 -17.24 5.68
N ILE A 7 16.56 -16.36 4.95
CA ILE A 7 15.98 -15.12 4.41
C ILE A 7 14.94 -15.44 3.34
N CYS A 8 15.23 -16.37 2.43
CA CYS A 8 14.28 -16.81 1.41
C CYS A 8 13.04 -17.49 2.02
N ILE A 9 13.24 -18.32 3.05
CA ILE A 9 12.14 -18.97 3.78
C ILE A 9 11.27 -17.92 4.47
N TYR A 10 11.88 -16.93 5.12
CA TYR A 10 11.18 -15.85 5.79
C TYR A 10 10.35 -14.99 4.80
N LEU A 11 10.88 -14.75 3.61
CA LEU A 11 10.19 -14.01 2.54
C LEU A 11 8.91 -14.72 2.08
N VAL A 12 8.82 -16.04 2.22
CA VAL A 12 7.59 -16.82 1.94
C VAL A 12 6.65 -16.85 3.16
N ILE A 13 7.19 -16.94 4.38
CA ILE A 13 6.37 -17.02 5.59
C ILE A 13 5.64 -15.70 5.88
N ILE A 14 6.29 -14.54 5.72
CA ILE A 14 5.66 -13.23 5.96
C ILE A 14 4.37 -13.04 5.17
N PRO A 15 4.34 -13.19 3.82
CA PRO A 15 3.12 -12.98 3.06
C PRO A 15 2.03 -13.96 3.47
N VAL A 16 2.35 -15.23 3.72
CA VAL A 16 1.38 -16.24 4.20
C VAL A 16 0.75 -15.82 5.52
N VAL A 17 1.55 -15.37 6.48
CA VAL A 17 1.06 -14.89 7.77
C VAL A 17 0.27 -13.58 7.62
N SER A 18 0.68 -12.67 6.74
CA SER A 18 -0.02 -11.39 6.49
C SER A 18 -1.34 -11.57 5.74
N LEU A 19 -1.48 -12.62 4.94
CA LEU A 19 -2.70 -12.96 4.22
C LEU A 19 -3.73 -13.65 5.12
N ASN A 20 -3.32 -14.35 6.18
CA ASN A 20 -4.25 -14.98 7.11
C ASN A 20 -5.30 -14.03 7.69
N PRO A 21 -4.98 -12.86 8.26
CA PRO A 21 -5.99 -11.93 8.78
C PRO A 21 -6.88 -11.31 7.69
N LEU A 22 -6.48 -11.37 6.41
CA LEU A 22 -7.32 -10.95 5.29
C LEU A 22 -8.25 -12.09 4.83
N GLY A 23 -7.74 -13.32 4.76
CA GLY A 23 -8.46 -14.49 4.23
C GLY A 23 -9.39 -15.16 5.25
N VAL A 24 -9.02 -15.20 6.54
CA VAL A 24 -9.83 -15.81 7.60
C VAL A 24 -11.20 -15.13 7.77
N PRO A 25 -11.32 -13.78 7.86
CA PRO A 25 -12.61 -13.14 8.03
C PRO A 25 -13.45 -13.08 6.74
N PHE A 26 -12.83 -13.23 5.57
CA PHE A 26 -13.51 -13.13 4.27
C PHE A 26 -14.71 -14.10 4.11
N PRO A 27 -14.63 -15.41 4.43
CA PRO A 27 -15.78 -16.31 4.36
C PRO A 27 -16.84 -16.07 5.44
N PHE A 28 -16.49 -15.40 6.55
CA PHE A 28 -17.43 -15.02 7.60
C PHE A 28 -18.05 -13.63 7.36
N ALA A 29 -17.54 -12.88 6.40
CA ALA A 29 -18.06 -11.56 6.05
C ALA A 29 -19.43 -11.71 5.38
N SER A 30 -20.41 -10.95 5.87
CA SER A 30 -21.71 -10.84 5.22
C SER A 30 -21.54 -10.15 3.85
N ASN A 31 -22.31 -10.59 2.85
CA ASN A 31 -22.22 -10.05 1.50
C ASN A 31 -22.39 -8.53 1.49
N SER A 32 -21.40 -7.81 0.96
CA SER A 32 -21.45 -6.35 0.83
C SER A 32 -22.60 -5.87 -0.06
N LEU A 33 -23.14 -6.74 -0.92
CA LEU A 33 -24.32 -6.48 -1.76
C LEU A 33 -25.64 -6.40 -0.97
N THR A 34 -25.66 -6.85 0.28
CA THR A 34 -26.85 -6.76 1.14
C THR A 34 -27.21 -5.31 1.51
N TYR A 35 -26.25 -4.39 1.41
CA TYR A 35 -26.41 -2.97 1.79
C TYR A 35 -25.80 -2.06 0.70
N PRO A 36 -26.54 -1.77 -0.39
CA PRO A 36 -26.05 -0.96 -1.50
C PRO A 36 -25.69 0.48 -1.06
N GLU A 37 -26.25 0.97 0.04
CA GLU A 37 -25.92 2.28 0.61
C GLU A 37 -24.50 2.37 1.21
N LYS A 38 -23.82 1.24 1.42
CA LYS A 38 -22.43 1.19 1.93
C LYS A 38 -21.36 1.14 0.84
N LEU A 39 -21.78 1.02 -0.42
CA LEU A 39 -20.92 1.00 -1.59
C LEU A 39 -20.39 2.37 -2.07
N PRO A 40 -21.05 3.53 -1.83
CA PRO A 40 -20.52 4.81 -2.29
C PRO A 40 -19.31 5.24 -1.46
N ALA A 41 -18.48 6.11 -2.04
CA ALA A 41 -17.33 6.68 -1.35
C ALA A 41 -17.78 7.45 -0.09
N TYR A 42 -17.01 7.36 0.98
CA TYR A 42 -17.29 8.12 2.20
C TYR A 42 -17.11 9.61 1.94
N GLU A 43 -18.19 10.36 2.14
CA GLU A 43 -18.19 11.82 2.13
C GLU A 43 -18.78 12.39 3.43
N TYR A 44 -18.73 13.72 3.57
CA TYR A 44 -19.35 14.46 4.66
C TYR A 44 -20.88 14.54 4.49
N GLY A 45 -21.54 13.39 4.34
CA GLY A 45 -23.01 13.25 4.30
C GLY A 45 -23.70 13.91 3.09
N SER A 46 -22.97 14.21 2.03
CA SER A 46 -23.48 14.81 0.78
C SER A 46 -23.16 13.90 -0.41
N ASP A 47 -23.84 14.10 -1.54
CA ASP A 47 -23.47 13.45 -2.79
C ASP A 47 -22.17 14.04 -3.35
N PRO A 48 -21.33 13.22 -4.01
CA PRO A 48 -20.06 13.67 -4.56
C PRO A 48 -20.23 14.83 -5.53
N PHE A 49 -19.59 15.94 -5.18
CA PHE A 49 -19.67 17.19 -5.91
C PHE A 49 -18.30 17.66 -6.40
N GLY A 50 -18.22 18.01 -7.68
CA GLY A 50 -17.01 18.57 -8.30
C GLY A 50 -16.20 17.59 -9.15
N GLU A 51 -14.98 17.99 -9.51
CA GLU A 51 -14.06 17.16 -10.30
C GLU A 51 -13.16 16.33 -9.37
N ALA A 52 -13.04 15.03 -9.65
CA ALA A 52 -12.09 14.15 -8.94
C ALA A 52 -10.61 14.43 -9.28
N ARG A 53 -10.32 15.48 -10.06
CA ARG A 53 -8.97 15.82 -10.50
C ARG A 53 -8.28 16.68 -9.45
N SER A 54 -7.24 16.14 -8.84
CA SER A 54 -6.31 16.93 -8.05
C SER A 54 -5.34 17.66 -8.98
N CYS A 55 -5.10 18.96 -8.73
CA CYS A 55 -3.93 19.63 -9.29
C CYS A 55 -2.66 18.90 -8.83
N PHE A 56 -1.71 18.74 -9.74
CA PHE A 56 -0.44 18.09 -9.43
C PHE A 56 0.47 19.05 -8.68
N ASP A 57 0.96 18.61 -7.52
CA ASP A 57 1.86 19.39 -6.70
C ASP A 57 3.31 18.97 -6.94
N ILE A 58 4.11 19.87 -7.51
CA ILE A 58 5.53 19.67 -7.80
C ILE A 58 6.36 19.34 -6.54
N ARG A 59 5.86 19.68 -5.34
CA ARG A 59 6.56 19.41 -4.08
C ARG A 59 6.77 17.91 -3.84
N PHE A 60 5.83 17.05 -4.24
CA PHE A 60 6.01 15.59 -4.13
C PHE A 60 7.17 15.09 -5.01
N TYR A 61 7.35 15.68 -6.18
CA TYR A 61 8.44 15.35 -7.09
C TYR A 61 9.80 15.81 -6.53
N LEU A 62 9.85 17.04 -5.99
CA LEU A 62 11.06 17.55 -5.35
C LEU A 62 11.48 16.71 -4.14
N VAL A 63 10.53 16.31 -3.28
CA VAL A 63 10.78 15.40 -2.15
C VAL A 63 11.28 14.04 -2.64
N SER A 64 10.69 13.51 -3.70
CA SER A 64 11.12 12.21 -4.27
C SER A 64 12.55 12.27 -4.83
N ILE A 65 12.90 13.30 -5.60
CA ILE A 65 14.27 13.48 -6.10
C ILE A 65 15.26 13.65 -4.95
N LEU A 66 14.89 14.43 -3.93
CA LEU A 66 15.72 14.63 -2.75
C LEU A 66 15.92 13.33 -1.95
N LEU A 67 15.02 12.37 -2.00
CA LEU A 67 15.21 11.03 -1.43
C LEU A 67 16.08 10.13 -2.32
N ILE A 68 15.93 10.22 -3.64
CA ILE A 68 16.62 9.34 -4.61
C ILE A 68 18.12 9.66 -4.70
N ILE A 69 18.49 10.94 -4.81
CA ILE A 69 19.90 11.37 -4.98
C ILE A 69 20.81 10.89 -3.83
N PRO A 70 20.51 11.14 -2.54
CA PRO A 70 21.36 10.69 -1.45
C PRO A 70 21.34 9.16 -1.30
N ASN A 71 20.23 8.48 -1.62
CA ASN A 71 20.18 7.01 -1.61
C ASN A 71 21.15 6.41 -2.65
N SER A 72 21.17 6.97 -3.86
CA SER A 72 22.16 6.62 -4.88
C SER A 72 23.59 6.89 -4.40
N LYS A 73 23.83 8.05 -3.78
CA LYS A 73 25.16 8.39 -3.22
C LYS A 73 25.59 7.44 -2.10
N VAL A 74 24.66 6.98 -1.25
CA VAL A 74 24.92 5.98 -0.21
C VAL A 74 25.44 4.68 -0.84
N ILE A 75 24.80 4.19 -1.90
CA ILE A 75 25.24 2.98 -2.62
C ILE A 75 26.68 3.14 -3.15
N PHE A 76 27.07 4.32 -3.66
CA PHE A 76 28.43 4.58 -4.12
C PHE A 76 29.45 4.85 -3.00
N SER A 77 29.00 5.15 -1.78
CA SER A 77 29.88 5.48 -0.65
C SER A 77 30.30 4.26 0.16
N PHE A 78 29.57 3.16 0.06
CA PHE A 78 29.95 1.87 0.64
C PHE A 78 30.63 1.02 -0.46
N PRO A 79 31.88 0.56 -0.24
CA PRO A 79 32.58 -0.29 -1.20
C PRO A 79 31.96 -1.70 -1.30
#